data_AF-A0A4Z1NQ57-F1
#
_entry.id   AF-A0A4Z1NQ57-F1
#
_cell.length_a   1.000
_cell.length_b   1.000
_cell.length_c   1.000
_cell.angle_alpha   90.00
_cell.angle_beta   90.00
_cell.angle_gamma   90.00
#
_symmetry.space_group_name_H-M   'P 1'
#
loop_
_entity.id
_entity.type
_entity.pdbx_description
1 polymer ?
#
loop_
_entity_poly.entity_id
_entity_poly.type
_entity_poly.pdbx_seq_one_letter_code
_entity_poly.pdbx_strand_id
1 'polypeptide(L)'
;MSEEFIMRLALMAQSRPPVRSAHGRSDVQPLALRTGMGGVEMKVDGNQTTEGTKAGYASAASSSLDTTKNSCADCEETRCHRHIFPLMSLPTELRLQIYRLCLARDTPVQLHIAKPKIIKPEDAIEEKRDRYQRHAEVDGCTGRITIRSRGTRTPSQTDQTRDCDNRNTDLVCRGPAHEDTLISNILLVSKQIHSEARPVLYSENNFVLQLDSAVYTLTKLRQQCRSLIKHVSLTVPSHHHVLEGFADLVRLGLRYCWGLQTFTIALPTFLPRDTQAGTNGTNGTNVYANAFHILRWLPQNTKVVLDGGATADIRLVVEENRRMARDLDTTSYLKRQHQMPERV
;
A
#
# COMPACT_ATOMS: atom_id res chain seq x y z
N MET A 1 -20.27 25.82 19.63
CA MET A 1 -19.68 24.75 20.46
C MET A 1 -19.55 25.30 21.88
N SER A 2 -20.24 24.70 22.85
CA SER A 2 -20.33 25.24 24.21
C SER A 2 -19.05 24.98 25.02
N GLU A 3 -18.68 25.94 25.87
CA GLU A 3 -17.51 25.87 26.77
C GLU A 3 -17.53 24.65 27.70
N GLU A 4 -18.72 24.12 28.01
CA GLU A 4 -18.87 22.88 28.78
C GLU A 4 -18.18 21.67 28.13
N PHE A 5 -18.09 21.62 26.79
CA PHE A 5 -17.42 20.53 26.09
C PHE A 5 -15.89 20.59 26.25
N ILE A 6 -15.33 21.80 26.33
CA ILE A 6 -13.89 22.01 26.53
C ILE A 6 -13.49 21.69 27.98
N MET A 7 -14.32 22.05 28.97
CA MET A 7 -14.06 21.69 30.37
C MET A 7 -14.14 20.17 30.62
N ARG A 8 -15.03 19.45 29.91
CA ARG A 8 -15.11 17.98 30.03
C ARG A 8 -13.89 17.27 29.45
N LEU A 9 -13.29 17.78 28.38
CA LEU A 9 -12.04 17.25 27.82
C LEU A 9 -10.83 17.50 28.73
N ALA A 10 -10.78 18.66 29.39
CA ALA A 10 -9.70 19.01 30.31
C ALA A 10 -9.71 18.17 31.61
N LEU A 11 -10.90 17.78 32.11
CA LEU A 11 -11.04 16.93 33.29
C LEU A 11 -10.66 15.47 33.05
N MET A 12 -10.82 14.95 31.82
CA MET A 12 -10.43 13.58 31.50
C MET A 12 -8.90 13.38 31.35
N ALA A 13 -8.13 14.47 31.20
CA ALA A 13 -6.67 14.40 31.07
C ALA A 13 -5.94 14.22 32.42
N GLN A 14 -6.61 14.48 33.55
CA GLN A 14 -5.97 14.54 34.88
C GLN A 14 -6.08 13.24 35.71
N SER A 15 -6.74 12.19 35.20
CA SER A 15 -7.03 10.97 35.97
C SER A 15 -6.14 9.75 35.63
N ARG A 16 -4.90 9.95 35.16
CA ARG A 16 -3.95 8.83 34.98
C ARG A 16 -2.93 8.78 36.13
N PRO A 17 -2.85 7.67 36.89
CA PRO A 17 -1.82 7.51 37.91
C PRO A 17 -0.44 7.21 37.28
N PRO A 18 0.67 7.60 37.93
CA PRO A 18 2.01 7.36 37.43
C PRO A 18 2.42 5.88 37.59
N VAL A 19 2.92 5.28 36.51
CA VAL A 19 3.55 3.95 36.54
C VAL A 19 4.92 4.08 37.22
N ARG A 20 5.05 3.46 38.40
CA ARG A 20 6.30 3.37 39.16
C ARG A 20 7.30 2.45 38.45
N SER A 21 8.51 2.97 38.26
CA SER A 21 9.73 2.24 37.92
C SER A 21 10.19 1.41 39.12
N ALA A 22 10.49 0.12 38.90
CA ALA A 22 11.11 -0.75 39.89
C ALA A 22 12.59 -0.97 39.54
N HIS A 23 13.46 -0.33 40.31
CA HIS A 23 14.85 -0.71 40.50
C HIS A 23 14.93 -2.01 41.32
N GLY A 24 15.69 -2.99 40.83
CA GLY A 24 16.11 -4.17 41.59
C GLY A 24 17.62 -4.34 41.47
N ARG A 25 18.35 -3.76 42.42
CA ARG A 25 19.75 -4.03 42.74
C ARG A 25 19.81 -5.35 43.52
N SER A 26 20.73 -6.24 43.16
CA SER A 26 21.30 -7.21 44.10
C SER A 26 22.72 -7.55 43.70
N ASP A 27 23.64 -7.09 44.54
CA ASP A 27 25.06 -7.43 44.58
C ASP A 27 25.24 -8.90 44.95
N VAL A 28 26.03 -9.66 44.18
CA VAL A 28 26.85 -10.78 44.67
C VAL A 28 28.12 -10.90 43.81
N GLN A 29 29.26 -10.65 44.44
CA GLN A 29 30.60 -11.18 44.12
C GLN A 29 31.09 -11.90 45.41
N PRO A 30 32.20 -12.69 45.43
CA PRO A 30 33.24 -12.89 44.41
C PRO A 30 33.67 -14.36 44.20
N LEU A 31 34.45 -14.66 43.15
CA LEU A 31 35.69 -15.45 43.29
C LEU A 31 36.56 -15.37 42.01
N ALA A 32 37.85 -15.18 42.26
CA ALA A 32 38.91 -14.94 41.29
C ALA A 32 39.27 -16.18 40.46
N LEU A 33 39.71 -15.97 39.21
CA LEU A 33 40.89 -16.67 38.70
C LEU A 33 41.61 -15.83 37.62
N ARG A 34 42.92 -15.67 37.83
CA ARG A 34 43.93 -14.99 37.00
C ARG A 34 44.21 -15.77 35.71
N THR A 35 44.44 -15.03 34.62
CA THR A 35 45.54 -15.10 33.62
C THR A 35 45.09 -14.25 32.42
N GLY A 36 45.86 -13.42 31.71
CA GLY A 36 47.28 -13.12 31.65
C GLY A 36 47.57 -12.64 30.22
N MET A 37 48.35 -11.55 30.08
CA MET A 37 49.12 -11.11 28.90
C MET A 37 48.39 -10.40 27.73
N GLY A 38 48.96 -9.26 27.32
CA GLY A 38 48.90 -8.76 25.94
C GLY A 38 48.55 -7.28 25.80
N GLY A 39 49.53 -6.38 25.98
CA GLY A 39 49.38 -4.94 25.72
C GLY A 39 49.55 -4.57 24.24
N VAL A 40 49.03 -3.41 23.85
CA VAL A 40 49.60 -2.50 22.83
C VAL A 40 49.12 -1.08 23.17
N GLU A 41 50.09 -0.18 23.39
CA GLU A 41 49.94 1.27 23.47
C GLU A 41 49.41 1.85 22.15
N MET A 42 48.48 2.81 22.23
CA MET A 42 48.48 3.93 21.29
C MET A 42 48.20 5.25 22.01
N LYS A 43 49.13 6.14 21.75
CA LYS A 43 49.33 7.50 22.25
C LYS A 43 48.67 8.43 21.24
N VAL A 44 47.73 9.27 21.66
CA VAL A 44 47.23 10.38 20.83
C VAL A 44 47.15 11.63 21.70
N ASP A 45 47.69 12.69 21.12
CA ASP A 45 48.09 13.95 21.72
C ASP A 45 46.92 14.82 22.20
N GLY A 46 47.26 15.69 23.15
CA GLY A 46 46.40 16.80 23.56
C GLY A 46 46.49 18.00 22.61
N ASN A 47 45.55 18.94 22.75
CA ASN A 47 45.86 20.26 23.29
C ASN A 47 44.58 21.07 23.55
N GLN A 48 44.68 21.92 24.56
CA GLN A 48 43.69 22.94 24.95
C GLN A 48 43.84 24.21 24.09
N THR A 49 43.06 25.24 24.47
CA THR A 49 43.02 26.67 24.04
C THR A 49 42.05 26.99 22.90
N THR A 50 41.26 28.07 22.85
CA THR A 50 41.00 29.22 23.75
C THR A 50 39.75 29.94 23.22
N GLU A 51 39.19 30.78 24.08
CA GLU A 51 38.15 31.80 23.92
C GLU A 51 38.20 32.63 22.61
N GLY A 52 37.03 33.19 22.22
CA GLY A 52 37.02 34.49 21.56
C GLY A 52 35.96 34.78 20.49
N THR A 53 34.94 35.53 20.92
CA THR A 53 34.46 36.76 20.25
C THR A 53 33.41 36.72 19.11
N LYS A 54 32.38 37.57 19.35
CA LYS A 54 31.52 38.35 18.43
C LYS A 54 30.29 37.68 17.83
N ALA A 55 29.19 37.84 18.56
CA ALA A 55 27.87 38.05 18.00
C ALA A 55 27.87 39.29 17.09
N GLY A 56 27.42 39.11 15.85
CA GLY A 56 27.23 40.17 14.86
C GLY A 56 26.02 39.87 13.98
N TYR A 57 25.14 40.86 13.88
CA TYR A 57 24.08 41.04 12.87
C TYR A 57 22.88 40.10 12.89
N ALA A 58 21.92 40.40 13.77
CA ALA A 58 20.51 40.12 13.49
C ALA A 58 20.01 41.18 12.48
N SER A 59 20.08 40.84 11.19
CA SER A 59 19.41 41.59 10.14
C SER A 59 17.95 41.15 10.04
N ALA A 60 17.10 42.13 9.84
CA ALA A 60 15.64 42.04 9.81
C ALA A 60 15.12 40.97 8.84
N ALA A 61 14.25 40.10 9.35
CA ALA A 61 13.26 39.38 8.56
C ALA A 61 11.87 39.76 9.06
N SER A 62 11.50 41.04 8.86
CA SER A 62 10.10 41.45 8.81
C SER A 62 9.69 41.39 7.34
N SER A 63 9.30 40.20 6.87
CA SER A 63 8.61 40.08 5.58
C SER A 63 7.11 40.31 5.83
N SER A 64 6.77 41.59 5.79
CA SER A 64 5.41 42.13 5.67
C SER A 64 4.65 41.40 4.56
N LEU A 65 3.48 40.87 4.90
CA LEU A 65 2.45 40.46 3.95
C LEU A 65 1.78 41.71 3.37
N ASP A 66 2.52 42.49 2.58
CA ASP A 66 1.92 43.56 1.77
C ASP A 66 1.32 42.97 0.50
N THR A 67 0.05 42.63 0.66
CA THR A 67 -0.90 42.48 -0.44
C THR A 67 -1.22 43.88 -0.94
N THR A 68 -0.79 44.25 -2.15
CA THR A 68 -1.57 45.02 -3.14
C THR A 68 -0.69 45.52 -4.31
N LYS A 69 -1.23 45.41 -5.53
CA LYS A 69 -0.75 46.02 -6.80
C LYS A 69 0.42 45.35 -7.54
N ASN A 70 0.27 44.07 -7.90
CA ASN A 70 0.98 43.50 -9.06
C ASN A 70 0.08 42.51 -9.82
N SER A 71 -1.16 42.90 -10.12
CA SER A 71 -1.98 42.18 -11.11
C SER A 71 -1.31 42.33 -12.47
N CYS A 72 -0.85 41.23 -13.08
CA CYS A 72 -0.39 41.27 -14.47
C CYS A 72 -1.60 41.56 -15.35
N ALA A 73 -1.80 42.82 -15.72
CA ALA A 73 -2.98 43.25 -16.46
C ALA A 73 -3.01 42.73 -17.91
N ASP A 74 -1.87 42.29 -18.45
CA ASP A 74 -1.72 41.91 -19.87
C ASP A 74 -1.25 40.45 -20.09
N CYS A 75 -1.39 39.58 -19.08
CA CYS A 75 -0.97 38.18 -19.22
C CYS A 75 -2.09 37.31 -19.82
N GLU A 76 -2.37 37.45 -21.13
CA GLU A 76 -3.25 36.51 -21.85
C GLU A 76 -2.61 35.12 -22.06
N GLU A 77 -1.32 34.98 -21.78
CA GLU A 77 -0.64 33.69 -21.87
C GLU A 77 -0.75 32.88 -20.58
N THR A 78 -1.18 31.62 -20.73
CA THR A 78 -1.17 30.53 -19.75
C THR A 78 0.21 30.21 -19.13
N ARG A 79 1.22 31.07 -19.34
CA ARG A 79 2.62 30.88 -18.98
C ARG A 79 3.17 31.96 -18.05
N CYS A 80 2.35 32.88 -17.56
CA CYS A 80 2.83 33.83 -16.57
C CYS A 80 3.16 33.10 -15.25
N HIS A 81 4.46 33.02 -14.95
CA HIS A 81 5.01 32.37 -13.75
C HIS A 81 4.48 32.97 -12.43
N ARG A 82 3.89 34.17 -12.46
CA ARG A 82 3.27 34.80 -11.28
C ARG A 82 1.99 34.09 -10.83
N HIS A 83 1.35 33.30 -11.70
CA HIS A 83 0.17 32.49 -11.36
C HIS A 83 0.52 31.05 -11.00
N ILE A 84 1.79 30.64 -11.08
CA ILE A 84 2.22 29.30 -10.72
C ILE A 84 2.46 29.25 -9.20
N PHE A 85 1.65 28.47 -8.50
CA PHE A 85 1.84 28.25 -7.07
C PHE A 85 3.20 27.59 -6.79
N PRO A 86 4.11 28.23 -6.02
CA PRO A 86 5.45 27.73 -5.81
C PRO A 86 5.46 26.65 -4.71
N LEU A 87 4.87 25.48 -5.01
CA LEU A 87 4.71 24.39 -4.04
C LEU A 87 6.03 24.03 -3.34
N MET A 88 7.16 24.08 -4.05
CA MET A 88 8.48 23.70 -3.54
C MET A 88 9.17 24.75 -2.67
N SER A 89 8.72 26.01 -2.68
CA SER A 89 9.25 27.03 -1.77
C SER A 89 8.61 26.95 -0.38
N LEU A 90 7.58 26.13 -0.21
CA LEU A 90 6.92 25.93 1.08
C LEU A 90 7.76 25.03 2.01
N PRO A 91 7.72 25.28 3.33
CA PRO A 91 8.19 24.32 4.32
C PRO A 91 7.61 22.93 4.12
N THR A 92 8.38 21.90 4.46
CA THR A 92 7.99 20.49 4.27
C THR A 92 6.68 20.15 4.95
N GLU A 93 6.40 20.75 6.12
CA GLU A 93 5.19 20.55 6.89
C GLU A 93 3.94 20.97 6.10
N LEU A 94 3.99 22.12 5.43
CA LEU A 94 2.89 22.62 4.60
C LEU A 94 2.71 21.77 3.35
N ARG A 95 3.81 21.32 2.73
CA ARG A 95 3.75 20.42 1.57
C ARG A 95 3.11 19.08 1.94
N LEU A 96 3.46 18.52 3.10
CA LEU A 96 2.83 17.30 3.63
C LEU A 96 1.34 17.49 3.91
N GLN A 97 0.92 18.63 4.47
CA GLN A 97 -0.50 18.93 4.67
C GLN A 97 -1.25 19.00 3.33
N ILE A 98 -0.67 19.64 2.32
CA ILE A 98 -1.24 19.66 0.96
C ILE A 98 -1.36 18.24 0.42
N TYR A 99 -0.32 17.41 0.55
CA TYR A 99 -0.39 16.01 0.11
C TYR A 99 -1.48 15.22 0.84
N ARG A 100 -1.68 15.44 2.14
CA ARG A 100 -2.77 14.79 2.90
C ARG A 100 -4.14 15.20 2.37
N LEU A 101 -4.36 16.49 2.16
CA LEU A 101 -5.61 17.00 1.58
C LEU A 101 -5.88 16.44 0.18
N CYS A 102 -4.83 16.15 -0.60
CA CYS A 102 -4.98 15.62 -1.96
C CYS A 102 -5.07 14.08 -2.05
N LEU A 103 -4.42 13.37 -1.12
CA LEU A 103 -4.12 11.94 -1.27
C LEU A 103 -4.60 11.06 -0.11
N ALA A 104 -4.95 11.62 1.04
CA ALA A 104 -5.47 10.85 2.17
C ALA A 104 -7.00 10.87 2.14
N ARG A 105 -7.62 9.71 2.40
CA ARG A 105 -9.06 9.55 2.48
C ARG A 105 -9.43 8.67 3.66
N ASP A 106 -10.52 9.04 4.30
CA ASP A 106 -11.14 8.22 5.35
C ASP A 106 -11.91 7.03 4.75
N THR A 107 -12.40 7.17 3.51
CA THR A 107 -13.07 6.09 2.79
C THR A 107 -12.06 5.09 2.21
N PRO A 108 -12.30 3.77 2.30
CA PRO A 108 -11.41 2.77 1.73
C PRO A 108 -11.22 2.94 0.21
N VAL A 109 -9.97 2.84 -0.24
CA VAL A 109 -9.56 3.02 -1.64
C VAL A 109 -9.41 1.65 -2.29
N GLN A 110 -10.16 1.39 -3.36
CA GLN A 110 -10.00 0.14 -4.10
C GLN A 110 -8.67 0.13 -4.87
N LEU A 111 -7.81 -0.85 -4.57
CA LEU A 111 -6.53 -1.03 -5.24
C LEU A 111 -6.66 -2.15 -6.29
N HIS A 112 -6.99 -1.77 -7.52
CA HIS A 112 -7.21 -2.68 -8.64
C HIS A 112 -6.44 -2.20 -9.88
N ILE A 113 -5.57 -3.05 -10.42
CA ILE A 113 -5.01 -2.89 -11.76
C ILE A 113 -5.63 -3.97 -12.64
N ALA A 114 -6.26 -3.54 -13.73
CA ALA A 114 -6.86 -4.45 -14.70
C ALA A 114 -5.80 -5.41 -15.23
N LYS A 115 -6.06 -6.72 -15.07
CA LYS A 115 -5.24 -7.75 -15.69
C LYS A 115 -5.41 -7.63 -17.22
N PRO A 116 -4.32 -7.56 -18.00
CA PRO A 116 -4.44 -7.67 -19.44
C PRO A 116 -5.09 -9.02 -19.75
N LYS A 117 -6.16 -9.00 -20.53
CA LYS A 117 -6.81 -10.24 -20.98
C LYS A 117 -5.77 -11.00 -21.80
N ILE A 118 -5.29 -12.13 -21.27
CA ILE A 118 -4.49 -13.06 -22.07
C ILE A 118 -5.48 -13.73 -23.00
N ILE A 119 -5.71 -13.11 -24.16
CA ILE A 119 -6.49 -13.70 -25.22
C ILE A 119 -5.69 -14.91 -25.67
N LYS A 120 -6.24 -16.13 -25.51
CA LYS A 120 -5.59 -17.31 -26.05
C LYS A 120 -5.42 -17.09 -27.56
N PRO A 121 -4.34 -17.56 -28.19
CA PRO A 121 -4.13 -17.36 -29.61
C PRO A 121 -5.31 -17.84 -30.46
N GLU A 122 -6.02 -18.86 -29.98
CA GLU A 122 -7.25 -19.42 -30.53
C GLU A 122 -8.39 -18.39 -30.54
N ASP A 123 -8.70 -17.81 -29.37
CA ASP A 123 -9.73 -16.78 -29.21
C ASP A 123 -9.39 -15.48 -29.98
N ALA A 124 -8.10 -15.16 -30.12
CA ALA A 124 -7.65 -13.99 -30.87
C ALA A 124 -7.88 -14.14 -32.39
N ILE A 125 -7.83 -15.37 -32.89
CA ILE A 125 -8.15 -15.68 -34.30
C ILE A 125 -9.65 -15.56 -34.53
N GLU A 126 -10.46 -16.04 -33.58
CA GLU A 126 -11.93 -15.94 -33.64
C GLU A 126 -12.40 -14.48 -33.56
N GLU A 127 -11.88 -13.68 -32.62
CA GLU A 127 -12.23 -12.25 -32.52
C GLU A 127 -11.84 -11.47 -33.79
N LYS A 128 -10.69 -11.82 -34.40
CA LYS A 128 -10.29 -11.26 -35.70
C LYS A 128 -11.27 -11.66 -36.79
N ARG A 129 -11.67 -12.94 -36.85
CA ARG A 129 -12.64 -13.45 -37.83
C ARG A 129 -13.99 -12.72 -37.71
N ASP A 130 -14.47 -12.51 -36.50
CA ASP A 130 -15.71 -11.78 -36.23
C ASP A 130 -15.63 -10.29 -36.58
N ARG A 131 -14.46 -9.64 -36.41
CA ARG A 131 -14.25 -8.28 -36.92
C ARG A 131 -14.29 -8.25 -38.44
N TYR A 132 -13.59 -9.15 -39.12
CA TYR A 132 -13.61 -9.21 -40.58
C TYR A 132 -15.02 -9.48 -41.12
N GLN A 133 -15.78 -10.36 -40.46
CA GLN A 133 -17.15 -10.69 -40.86
C GLN A 133 -18.09 -9.49 -40.69
N ARG A 134 -17.98 -8.74 -39.58
CA ARG A 134 -18.76 -7.51 -39.37
C ARG A 134 -18.39 -6.38 -40.34
N HIS A 135 -17.13 -6.24 -40.73
CA HIS A 135 -16.73 -5.26 -41.75
C HIS A 135 -17.21 -5.64 -43.16
N ALA A 136 -17.27 -6.94 -43.47
CA ALA A 136 -17.75 -7.41 -44.77
C ALA A 136 -19.26 -7.18 -44.98
N GLU A 137 -20.05 -7.11 -43.91
CA GLU A 137 -21.50 -6.85 -44.01
C GLU A 137 -21.86 -5.37 -44.16
N VAL A 138 -20.93 -4.45 -43.84
CA VAL A 138 -21.18 -2.99 -43.92
C VAL A 138 -20.80 -2.41 -45.29
N ASP A 139 -19.91 -3.05 -46.06
CA ASP A 139 -19.50 -2.60 -47.41
C ASP A 139 -20.36 -3.19 -48.55
N GLY A 140 -21.64 -3.41 -48.27
CA GLY A 140 -22.67 -3.69 -49.27
C GLY A 140 -22.99 -2.49 -50.16
N CYS A 141 -22.00 -1.87 -50.79
CA CYS A 141 -22.18 -0.94 -51.90
C CYS A 141 -21.39 -1.42 -53.12
N THR A 142 -22.15 -1.99 -54.04
CA THR A 142 -21.79 -2.44 -55.39
C THR A 142 -20.88 -1.46 -56.13
N GLY A 143 -19.67 -1.91 -56.48
CA GLY A 143 -18.79 -1.20 -57.40
C GLY A 143 -17.81 -2.15 -58.08
N ARG A 144 -18.14 -2.59 -59.30
CA ARG A 144 -17.22 -3.27 -60.23
C ARG A 144 -15.94 -2.45 -60.38
N ILE A 145 -14.80 -2.97 -59.93
CA ILE A 145 -13.49 -2.45 -60.34
C ILE A 145 -12.64 -3.59 -60.86
N THR A 146 -12.24 -3.42 -62.11
CA THR A 146 -11.38 -4.29 -62.92
C THR A 146 -9.99 -4.44 -62.33
N ILE A 147 -9.55 -5.70 -62.29
CA ILE A 147 -8.20 -6.15 -61.95
C ILE A 147 -7.19 -5.57 -62.95
N ARG A 148 -6.22 -4.80 -62.45
CA ARG A 148 -4.91 -4.64 -63.11
C ARG A 148 -3.79 -4.80 -62.09
N SER A 149 -3.11 -5.92 -62.23
CA SER A 149 -1.88 -6.33 -61.57
C SER A 149 -0.74 -5.36 -61.91
N ARG A 150 -0.02 -4.88 -60.89
CA ARG A 150 1.42 -4.56 -60.99
C ARG A 150 1.98 -4.18 -59.61
N GLY A 151 3.13 -4.78 -59.27
CA GLY A 151 4.15 -4.12 -58.45
C GLY A 151 4.27 -4.59 -57.01
N THR A 152 5.10 -5.60 -56.82
CA THR A 152 5.85 -5.89 -55.60
C THR A 152 6.55 -4.64 -55.07
N ARG A 153 6.15 -4.15 -53.88
CA ARG A 153 7.01 -3.38 -52.97
C ARG A 153 6.66 -3.71 -51.53
N THR A 154 7.65 -4.28 -50.84
CA THR A 154 7.73 -4.39 -49.38
C THR A 154 7.75 -3.01 -48.73
N PRO A 155 6.95 -2.76 -47.68
CA PRO A 155 7.21 -1.69 -46.73
C PRO A 155 7.82 -2.25 -45.45
N SER A 156 8.98 -1.70 -45.11
CA SER A 156 9.59 -1.71 -43.79
C SER A 156 8.57 -1.27 -42.73
N GLN A 157 8.23 -2.15 -41.79
CA GLN A 157 7.43 -1.82 -40.61
C GLN A 157 8.33 -1.20 -39.54
N THR A 158 8.45 0.12 -39.59
CA THR A 158 8.82 0.96 -38.45
C THR A 158 7.57 1.73 -38.03
N ASP A 159 7.27 1.68 -36.72
CA ASP A 159 6.50 2.64 -35.92
C ASP A 159 5.29 3.32 -36.58
N GLN A 160 4.08 2.92 -36.13
CA GLN A 160 3.00 3.83 -35.68
C GLN A 160 1.69 3.05 -35.45
N THR A 161 1.58 2.38 -34.32
CA THR A 161 0.28 2.18 -33.65
C THR A 161 0.41 2.69 -32.24
N ARG A 162 0.43 4.03 -32.11
CA ARG A 162 0.01 4.66 -30.86
C ARG A 162 -1.49 4.40 -30.76
N ASP A 163 -1.84 3.40 -29.95
CA ASP A 163 -3.20 3.16 -29.46
C ASP A 163 -3.71 4.43 -28.75
N CYS A 164 -4.40 5.30 -29.48
CA CYS A 164 -5.13 6.44 -28.91
C CYS A 164 -6.59 6.13 -28.55
N ASP A 165 -7.07 4.90 -28.78
CA ASP A 165 -8.49 4.54 -28.59
C ASP A 165 -8.86 3.98 -27.20
N ASN A 166 -7.91 3.85 -26.28
CA ASN A 166 -8.19 3.28 -24.96
C ASN A 166 -8.61 4.30 -23.88
N ARG A 167 -8.96 5.54 -24.27
CA ARG A 167 -9.41 6.59 -23.32
C ARG A 167 -10.91 6.54 -22.99
N ASN A 168 -11.71 5.81 -23.75
CA ASN A 168 -13.17 5.80 -23.57
C ASN A 168 -13.71 4.67 -22.67
N THR A 169 -12.91 3.67 -22.35
CA THR A 169 -13.33 2.55 -21.46
C THR A 169 -13.20 2.87 -19.98
N ASP A 170 -12.47 3.92 -19.60
CA ASP A 170 -12.33 4.37 -18.20
C ASP A 170 -13.45 5.32 -17.74
N LEU A 171 -14.32 5.79 -18.63
CA LEU A 171 -15.38 6.76 -18.30
C LEU A 171 -16.71 6.13 -17.89
N VAL A 172 -16.94 4.83 -18.17
CA VAL A 172 -18.24 4.17 -17.95
C VAL A 172 -18.35 3.49 -16.57
N CYS A 173 -17.25 3.43 -15.80
CA CYS A 173 -17.24 2.87 -14.43
C CYS A 173 -17.08 3.95 -13.34
N ARG A 174 -17.35 5.22 -13.63
CA ARG A 174 -17.53 6.22 -12.56
C ARG A 174 -18.92 6.05 -11.99
N GLY A 175 -19.02 5.26 -10.91
CA GLY A 175 -20.11 5.39 -9.95
C GLY A 175 -20.25 6.84 -9.46
N PRO A 176 -21.31 7.16 -8.68
CA PRO A 176 -21.58 8.53 -8.24
C PRO A 176 -20.29 9.17 -7.70
N ALA A 177 -19.96 10.35 -8.22
CA ALA A 177 -18.74 11.07 -7.88
C ALA A 177 -18.70 11.27 -6.36
N HIS A 178 -17.90 10.45 -5.69
CA HIS A 178 -17.61 10.62 -4.27
C HIS A 178 -16.98 12.00 -4.08
N GLU A 179 -17.47 12.77 -3.11
CA GLU A 179 -17.03 14.15 -2.84
C GLU A 179 -15.50 14.28 -2.66
N ASP A 180 -14.80 13.19 -2.31
CA ASP A 180 -13.35 13.13 -2.15
C ASP A 180 -12.66 12.32 -3.26
N THR A 181 -12.61 12.84 -4.49
CA THR A 181 -11.82 12.18 -5.54
C THR A 181 -10.33 12.35 -5.25
N LEU A 182 -9.59 11.24 -5.13
CA LEU A 182 -8.13 11.27 -4.98
C LEU A 182 -7.51 12.06 -6.13
N ILE A 183 -6.77 13.13 -5.80
CA ILE A 183 -6.07 13.94 -6.79
C ILE A 183 -4.71 13.30 -7.05
N SER A 184 -4.72 12.09 -7.60
CA SER A 184 -3.50 11.30 -7.88
C SER A 184 -2.57 11.97 -8.91
N ASN A 185 -3.10 12.89 -9.72
CA ASN A 185 -2.33 13.67 -10.69
C ASN A 185 -1.17 14.46 -10.06
N ILE A 186 -1.27 14.83 -8.77
CA ILE A 186 -0.17 15.52 -8.07
C ILE A 186 1.12 14.68 -8.06
N LEU A 187 1.00 13.35 -8.05
CA LEU A 187 2.13 12.43 -8.07
C LEU A 187 2.89 12.43 -9.40
N LEU A 188 2.27 12.94 -10.47
CA LEU A 188 2.85 12.99 -11.81
C LEU A 188 3.60 14.30 -12.10
N VAL A 189 3.47 15.30 -11.22
CA VAL A 189 4.01 16.65 -11.46
C VAL A 189 5.54 16.66 -11.44
N SER A 190 6.17 16.04 -10.44
CA SER A 190 7.63 15.96 -10.36
C SER A 190 8.11 14.74 -9.57
N LYS A 191 9.36 14.34 -9.81
CA LYS A 191 9.99 13.22 -9.07
C LYS A 191 10.09 13.49 -7.57
N GLN A 192 10.37 14.75 -7.20
CA GLN A 192 10.46 15.17 -5.80
C GLN A 192 9.09 15.10 -5.12
N ILE A 193 8.04 15.63 -5.76
CA ILE A 193 6.66 15.53 -5.26
C ILE A 193 6.27 14.06 -5.09
N HIS A 194 6.53 13.25 -6.12
CA HIS A 194 6.27 11.82 -6.06
C HIS A 194 6.96 11.16 -4.85
N SER A 195 8.23 11.47 -4.58
CA SER A 195 8.96 10.85 -3.46
C SER A 195 8.40 11.22 -2.08
N GLU A 196 7.95 12.45 -1.90
CA GLU A 196 7.43 12.95 -0.61
C GLU A 196 5.96 12.61 -0.40
N ALA A 197 5.16 12.65 -1.46
CA ALA A 197 3.72 12.43 -1.40
C ALA A 197 3.36 10.93 -1.40
N ARG A 198 4.21 10.07 -1.96
CA ARG A 198 3.98 8.62 -2.01
C ARG A 198 3.77 7.98 -0.62
N PRO A 199 4.59 8.24 0.41
CA PRO A 199 4.33 7.75 1.77
C PRO A 199 2.96 8.15 2.31
N VAL A 200 2.49 9.37 2.03
CA VAL A 200 1.16 9.83 2.44
C VAL A 200 0.08 8.95 1.79
N LEU A 201 0.14 8.78 0.47
CA LEU A 201 -0.81 7.94 -0.27
C LEU A 201 -0.87 6.51 0.29
N TYR A 202 0.26 5.82 0.43
CA TYR A 202 0.23 4.39 0.78
C TYR A 202 0.06 4.12 2.28
N SER A 203 0.45 5.05 3.13
CA SER A 203 0.49 4.78 4.57
C SER A 203 -0.73 5.30 5.33
N GLU A 204 -1.38 6.36 4.85
CA GLU A 204 -2.53 6.95 5.53
C GLU A 204 -3.88 6.41 5.03
N ASN A 205 -3.92 5.78 3.85
CA ASN A 205 -5.15 5.21 3.28
C ASN A 205 -5.36 3.74 3.65
N ASN A 206 -6.63 3.32 3.69
CA ASN A 206 -7.02 1.91 3.77
C ASN A 206 -7.32 1.36 2.37
N PHE A 207 -6.59 0.32 1.94
CA PHE A 207 -6.77 -0.26 0.62
C PHE A 207 -7.68 -1.48 0.63
N VAL A 208 -8.69 -1.47 -0.23
CA VAL A 208 -9.54 -2.65 -0.47
C VAL A 208 -8.98 -3.44 -1.65
N LEU A 209 -8.69 -4.71 -1.41
CA LEU A 209 -8.21 -5.65 -2.43
C LEU A 209 -9.33 -6.57 -2.90
N GLN A 210 -9.30 -6.92 -4.18
CA GLN A 210 -10.15 -7.95 -4.78
C GLN A 210 -9.31 -9.18 -5.09
N LEU A 211 -9.74 -10.37 -4.66
CA LEU A 211 -8.96 -11.61 -4.82
C LEU A 211 -8.49 -11.85 -6.27
N ASP A 212 -9.38 -11.60 -7.24
CA ASP A 212 -9.10 -11.87 -8.65
C ASP A 212 -7.96 -11.04 -9.21
N SER A 213 -7.77 -9.80 -8.76
CA SER A 213 -6.74 -8.90 -9.29
C SER A 213 -5.64 -8.56 -8.29
N ALA A 214 -5.80 -8.87 -7.00
CA ALA A 214 -4.94 -8.36 -5.94
C ALA A 214 -3.49 -8.83 -6.08
N VAL A 215 -3.25 -10.11 -6.38
CA VAL A 215 -1.89 -10.63 -6.60
C VAL A 215 -1.22 -9.89 -7.76
N TYR A 216 -1.92 -9.71 -8.87
CA TYR A 216 -1.40 -8.99 -10.04
C TYR A 216 -1.13 -7.52 -9.72
N THR A 217 -2.06 -6.87 -9.04
CA THR A 217 -1.97 -5.47 -8.65
C THR A 217 -0.76 -5.23 -7.75
N LEU A 218 -0.61 -6.03 -6.69
CA LEU A 218 0.52 -5.92 -5.77
C LEU A 218 1.85 -6.25 -6.45
N THR A 219 1.90 -7.26 -7.32
CA THR A 219 3.15 -7.61 -8.02
C THR A 219 3.58 -6.57 -9.04
N LYS A 220 2.66 -5.78 -9.60
CA LYS A 220 2.97 -4.64 -10.47
C LYS A 220 3.43 -3.40 -9.69
N LEU A 221 3.09 -3.27 -8.42
CA LEU A 221 3.62 -2.21 -7.58
C LEU A 221 5.11 -2.44 -7.27
N ARG A 222 5.91 -1.38 -7.37
CA ARG A 222 7.32 -1.42 -6.98
C ARG A 222 7.44 -1.82 -5.50
N GLN A 223 8.51 -2.55 -5.17
CA GLN A 223 8.76 -3.02 -3.80
C GLN A 223 8.71 -1.89 -2.76
N GLN A 224 9.28 -0.73 -3.09
CA GLN A 224 9.27 0.45 -2.22
C GLN A 224 7.87 1.03 -1.97
N CYS A 225 6.94 0.88 -2.92
CA CYS A 225 5.55 1.29 -2.72
C CYS A 225 4.84 0.28 -1.82
N ARG A 226 5.04 -1.02 -2.07
CA ARG A 226 4.46 -2.11 -1.28
C ARG A 226 4.84 -2.03 0.20
N SER A 227 6.08 -1.68 0.51
CA SER A 227 6.54 -1.53 1.89
C SER A 227 5.90 -0.36 2.63
N LEU A 228 5.27 0.59 1.94
CA LEU A 228 4.59 1.74 2.55
C LEU A 228 3.11 1.46 2.85
N ILE A 229 2.55 0.37 2.31
CA ILE A 229 1.15 -0.02 2.55
C ILE A 229 0.99 -0.49 4.00
N LYS A 230 0.17 0.22 4.77
CA LYS A 230 -0.07 -0.09 6.19
C LYS A 230 -1.39 -0.79 6.46
N HIS A 231 -2.46 -0.42 5.76
CA HIS A 231 -3.81 -0.88 6.06
C HIS A 231 -4.44 -1.50 4.81
N VAL A 232 -4.83 -2.76 4.92
CA VAL A 232 -5.45 -3.52 3.83
C VAL A 232 -6.70 -4.21 4.34
N SER A 233 -7.76 -4.13 3.53
CA SER A 233 -9.01 -4.82 3.74
C SER A 233 -9.29 -5.75 2.56
N LEU A 234 -9.70 -6.98 2.83
CA LEU A 234 -9.98 -7.99 1.82
C LEU A 234 -11.34 -8.61 2.10
N THR A 235 -12.19 -8.65 1.06
CA THR A 235 -13.45 -9.40 1.12
C THR A 235 -13.27 -10.74 0.43
N VAL A 236 -13.62 -11.84 1.11
CA VAL A 236 -13.60 -13.18 0.54
C VAL A 236 -15.05 -13.61 0.26
N PRO A 237 -15.50 -13.53 -1.01
CA PRO A 237 -16.93 -13.68 -1.33
C PRO A 237 -17.44 -15.11 -1.24
N SER A 238 -16.57 -16.11 -1.40
CA SER A 238 -16.93 -17.53 -1.37
C SER A 238 -15.80 -18.39 -0.85
N HIS A 239 -16.14 -19.55 -0.29
CA HIS A 239 -15.24 -20.52 0.31
C HIS A 239 -14.19 -21.07 -0.68
N HIS A 240 -14.53 -21.23 -1.97
CA HIS A 240 -13.56 -21.67 -2.97
C HIS A 240 -12.37 -20.71 -3.10
N HIS A 241 -12.61 -19.40 -2.96
CA HIS A 241 -11.54 -18.41 -3.04
C HIS A 241 -10.57 -18.44 -1.84
N VAL A 242 -10.95 -19.08 -0.73
CA VAL A 242 -10.07 -19.25 0.44
C VAL A 242 -8.91 -20.20 0.11
N LEU A 243 -9.20 -21.29 -0.62
CA LEU A 243 -8.23 -22.35 -0.87
C LEU A 243 -7.19 -21.96 -1.93
N GLU A 244 -7.58 -21.17 -2.93
CA GLU A 244 -6.70 -20.78 -4.04
C GLU A 244 -6.27 -19.31 -3.95
N GLY A 245 -7.22 -18.38 -4.14
CA GLY A 245 -6.91 -16.95 -4.27
C GLY A 245 -6.36 -16.29 -3.01
N PHE A 246 -6.91 -16.62 -1.84
CA PHE A 246 -6.49 -16.03 -0.56
C PHE A 246 -5.08 -16.46 -0.17
N ALA A 247 -4.77 -17.75 -0.28
CA ALA A 247 -3.47 -18.28 0.08
C ALA A 247 -2.35 -17.67 -0.78
N ASP A 248 -2.59 -17.55 -2.09
CA ASP A 248 -1.65 -16.91 -3.00
C ASP A 248 -1.53 -15.40 -2.77
N LEU A 249 -2.62 -14.70 -2.45
CA LEU A 249 -2.57 -13.29 -2.09
C LEU A 249 -1.68 -13.04 -0.87
N VAL A 250 -1.83 -13.84 0.18
CA VAL A 250 -1.02 -13.70 1.40
C VAL A 250 0.45 -14.02 1.10
N ARG A 251 0.72 -15.15 0.42
CA ARG A 251 2.07 -15.66 0.19
C ARG A 251 2.86 -14.86 -0.86
N LEU A 252 2.23 -14.50 -1.98
CA LEU A 252 2.87 -13.84 -3.12
C LEU A 252 2.69 -12.32 -3.12
N GLY A 253 1.68 -11.81 -2.42
CA GLY A 253 1.38 -10.37 -2.33
C GLY A 253 1.78 -9.77 -0.99
N LEU A 254 0.98 -10.07 0.05
CA LEU A 254 1.05 -9.37 1.34
C LEU A 254 2.33 -9.66 2.12
N ARG A 255 2.96 -10.82 1.93
CA ARG A 255 4.29 -11.15 2.49
C ARG A 255 5.33 -10.06 2.23
N TYR A 256 5.27 -9.42 1.06
CA TYR A 256 6.25 -8.40 0.65
C TYR A 256 5.86 -6.98 1.08
N CYS A 257 4.73 -6.82 1.76
CA CYS A 257 4.27 -5.54 2.31
C CYS A 257 4.82 -5.37 3.73
N TRP A 258 6.13 -5.17 3.90
CA TRP A 258 6.77 -5.15 5.23
C TRP A 258 6.23 -4.09 6.20
N GLY A 259 5.66 -2.98 5.68
CA GLY A 259 5.01 -1.96 6.49
C GLY A 259 3.57 -2.26 6.89
N LEU A 260 3.04 -3.44 6.57
CA LEU A 260 1.66 -3.81 6.86
C LEU A 260 1.43 -3.85 8.38
N GLN A 261 0.49 -3.03 8.84
CA GLN A 261 0.13 -2.89 10.24
C GLN A 261 -1.24 -3.50 10.53
N THR A 262 -2.18 -3.40 9.59
CA THR A 262 -3.54 -3.93 9.77
C THR A 262 -3.98 -4.66 8.52
N PHE A 263 -4.48 -5.88 8.71
CA PHE A 263 -5.09 -6.69 7.68
C PHE A 263 -6.48 -7.14 8.12
N THR A 264 -7.51 -6.60 7.50
CA THR A 264 -8.90 -6.93 7.79
C THR A 264 -9.42 -7.91 6.75
N ILE A 265 -9.97 -9.04 7.21
CA ILE A 265 -10.55 -10.08 6.36
C ILE A 265 -12.04 -10.11 6.62
N ALA A 266 -12.83 -9.68 5.64
CA ALA A 266 -14.29 -9.74 5.66
C ALA A 266 -14.77 -11.05 5.03
N LEU A 267 -15.50 -11.83 5.83
CA LEU A 267 -16.13 -13.11 5.45
C LEU A 267 -17.66 -12.93 5.49
N PRO A 268 -18.29 -12.43 4.41
CA PRO A 268 -19.72 -12.12 4.36
C PRO A 268 -20.59 -13.38 4.40
N THR A 269 -20.16 -14.47 3.77
CA THR A 269 -20.87 -15.75 3.81
C THR A 269 -20.33 -16.62 4.92
N PHE A 270 -21.21 -17.28 5.67
CA PHE A 270 -20.81 -18.38 6.53
C PHE A 270 -20.09 -19.43 5.69
N LEU A 271 -18.85 -19.72 6.03
CA LEU A 271 -18.17 -20.89 5.49
C LEU A 271 -19.00 -22.11 5.93
N PRO A 272 -19.31 -23.05 5.02
CA PRO A 272 -20.05 -24.24 5.38
C PRO A 272 -19.38 -24.86 6.61
N ARG A 273 -20.11 -24.90 7.73
CA ARG A 273 -19.77 -25.83 8.81
C ARG A 273 -19.97 -27.20 8.17
N ASP A 274 -19.00 -28.11 8.27
CA ASP A 274 -19.17 -29.46 7.73
C ASP A 274 -20.47 -30.04 8.29
N THR A 275 -21.56 -29.94 7.52
CA THR A 275 -22.93 -30.20 8.00
C THR A 275 -23.21 -31.68 7.80
N GLN A 276 -22.28 -32.50 8.30
CA GLN A 276 -22.44 -33.93 8.54
C GLN A 276 -21.85 -34.25 9.92
N ALA A 277 -22.27 -33.49 10.93
CA ALA A 277 -22.23 -33.93 12.33
C ALA A 277 -23.29 -35.02 12.54
N GLY A 278 -23.12 -36.14 11.84
CA GLY A 278 -24.08 -37.22 11.76
C GLY A 278 -23.42 -38.52 11.33
N THR A 279 -22.22 -38.80 11.83
CA THR A 279 -21.75 -40.12 12.28
C THR A 279 -20.25 -40.05 12.55
N ASN A 280 -19.88 -40.39 13.79
CA ASN A 280 -18.55 -40.80 14.24
C ASN A 280 -17.47 -39.71 14.31
N GLY A 281 -17.17 -39.35 15.56
CA GLY A 281 -16.08 -38.46 15.90
C GLY A 281 -14.76 -38.87 15.28
N THR A 282 -14.17 -37.96 14.52
CA THR A 282 -12.74 -37.88 14.32
C THR A 282 -12.36 -36.42 14.21
N ASN A 283 -11.22 -36.09 14.82
CA ASN A 283 -10.58 -34.79 14.94
C ASN A 283 -10.13 -34.22 13.57
N GLY A 284 -11.03 -34.10 12.60
CA GLY A 284 -10.75 -33.45 11.32
C GLY A 284 -10.76 -31.94 11.52
N THR A 285 -9.58 -31.32 11.58
CA THR A 285 -9.49 -29.86 11.51
C THR A 285 -10.17 -29.37 10.25
N ASN A 286 -11.12 -28.43 10.41
CA ASN A 286 -11.85 -27.81 9.31
C ASN A 286 -10.85 -27.40 8.19
N VAL A 287 -11.05 -27.90 6.97
CA VAL A 287 -10.13 -27.66 5.83
C VAL A 287 -9.88 -26.17 5.63
N TYR A 288 -10.89 -25.34 5.89
CA TYR A 288 -10.76 -23.89 5.83
C TYR A 288 -9.89 -23.33 6.95
N ALA A 289 -10.01 -23.83 8.18
CA ALA A 289 -9.12 -23.43 9.28
C ALA A 289 -7.65 -23.72 8.95
N ASN A 290 -7.37 -24.85 8.28
CA ASN A 290 -6.03 -25.19 7.84
C ASN A 290 -5.47 -24.17 6.80
N ALA A 291 -6.32 -23.65 5.92
CA ALA A 291 -5.93 -22.62 4.95
C ALA A 291 -5.49 -21.31 5.63
N PHE A 292 -6.05 -20.96 6.80
CA PHE A 292 -5.68 -19.75 7.54
C PHE A 292 -4.30 -19.84 8.22
N HIS A 293 -3.66 -21.01 8.28
CA HIS A 293 -2.24 -21.08 8.70
C HIS A 293 -1.29 -20.34 7.75
N ILE A 294 -1.74 -20.01 6.53
CA ILE A 294 -0.99 -19.17 5.58
C ILE A 294 -0.69 -17.77 6.15
N LEU A 295 -1.45 -17.29 7.14
CA LEU A 295 -1.22 -16.00 7.80
C LEU A 295 0.16 -15.88 8.45
N ARG A 296 0.86 -16.99 8.70
CA ARG A 296 2.25 -16.98 9.15
C ARG A 296 3.21 -16.24 8.21
N TRP A 297 2.87 -16.10 6.92
CA TRP A 297 3.68 -15.37 5.94
C TRP A 297 3.57 -13.85 6.05
N LEU A 298 2.61 -13.34 6.82
CA LEU A 298 2.46 -11.91 7.04
C LEU A 298 3.64 -11.36 7.85
N PRO A 299 3.97 -10.06 7.72
CA PRO A 299 4.92 -9.40 8.60
C PRO A 299 4.50 -9.50 10.06
N GLN A 300 5.47 -9.66 10.96
CA GLN A 300 5.24 -9.85 12.41
C GLN A 300 4.37 -8.76 13.04
N ASN A 301 4.52 -7.50 12.61
CA ASN A 301 3.79 -6.36 13.15
C ASN A 301 2.35 -6.24 12.63
N THR A 302 1.87 -7.20 11.83
CA THR A 302 0.54 -7.16 11.23
C THR A 302 -0.53 -7.59 12.23
N LYS A 303 -1.46 -6.67 12.54
CA LYS A 303 -2.69 -6.99 13.25
C LYS A 303 -3.73 -7.52 12.28
N VAL A 304 -3.99 -8.83 12.34
CA VAL A 304 -5.07 -9.46 11.58
C VAL A 304 -6.40 -9.27 12.32
N VAL A 305 -7.42 -8.77 11.62
CA VAL A 305 -8.79 -8.59 12.12
C VAL A 305 -9.73 -9.41 11.24
N LEU A 306 -10.57 -10.23 11.86
CA LEU A 306 -11.63 -10.96 11.17
C LEU A 306 -12.93 -10.20 11.34
N ASP A 307 -13.61 -9.94 10.22
CA ASP A 307 -14.93 -9.34 10.17
C ASP A 307 -15.93 -10.33 9.54
N GLY A 308 -17.12 -10.47 10.12
CA GLY A 308 -18.18 -11.36 9.64
C GLY A 308 -18.23 -12.78 10.25
N GLY A 309 -18.82 -13.70 9.48
CA GLY A 309 -19.30 -15.03 9.91
C GLY A 309 -18.23 -16.12 10.05
N ALA A 310 -17.06 -15.79 10.60
CA ALA A 310 -15.97 -16.75 10.78
C ALA A 310 -16.31 -17.82 11.84
N THR A 311 -16.11 -19.10 11.50
CA THR A 311 -16.21 -20.25 12.41
C THR A 311 -15.22 -20.15 13.57
N ALA A 312 -15.55 -20.80 14.70
CA ALA A 312 -14.73 -20.78 15.90
C ALA A 312 -13.28 -21.27 15.63
N ASP A 313 -13.12 -22.32 14.82
CA ASP A 313 -11.81 -22.88 14.47
C ASP A 313 -10.91 -21.87 13.75
N ILE A 314 -11.47 -21.09 12.81
CA ILE A 314 -10.75 -20.04 12.10
C ILE A 314 -10.34 -18.93 13.06
N ARG A 315 -11.25 -18.53 13.97
CA ARG A 315 -10.95 -17.52 14.99
C ARG A 315 -9.81 -17.97 15.90
N LEU A 316 -9.80 -19.25 16.30
CA LEU A 316 -8.71 -19.84 17.09
C LEU A 316 -7.38 -19.79 16.34
N VAL A 317 -7.34 -20.22 15.07
CA VAL A 317 -6.11 -20.17 14.26
C VAL A 317 -5.60 -18.73 14.11
N VAL A 318 -6.48 -17.76 13.88
CA VAL A 318 -6.07 -16.35 13.77
C VAL A 318 -5.57 -15.79 15.10
N GLU A 319 -6.21 -16.12 16.22
CA GLU A 319 -5.75 -15.71 17.54
C GLU A 319 -4.39 -16.31 17.87
N GLU A 320 -4.20 -17.60 17.58
CA GLU A 320 -2.94 -18.29 17.80
C GLU A 320 -1.81 -17.67 16.95
N ASN A 321 -2.09 -17.34 15.69
CA ASN A 321 -1.17 -16.60 14.83
C ASN A 321 -0.80 -15.23 15.43
N ARG A 322 -1.78 -14.51 15.99
CA ARG A 322 -1.57 -13.20 16.62
C ARG A 322 -0.74 -13.33 17.89
N ARG A 323 -1.00 -14.36 18.72
CA ARG A 323 -0.21 -14.68 19.91
C ARG A 323 1.24 -14.97 19.52
N MET A 324 1.47 -15.87 18.57
CA MET A 324 2.82 -16.20 18.10
C MET A 324 3.56 -14.99 17.52
N ALA A 325 2.87 -14.05 16.87
CA ALA A 325 3.49 -12.83 16.36
C ALA A 325 3.98 -11.90 17.49
N ARG A 326 3.36 -11.94 18.67
CA ARG A 326 3.76 -11.16 19.85
C ARG A 326 4.86 -11.84 20.65
N ASP A 327 4.75 -13.15 20.83
CA ASP A 327 5.58 -13.89 21.78
C ASP A 327 6.92 -14.32 21.18
N LEU A 328 6.99 -14.55 19.87
CA LEU A 328 8.23 -14.97 19.21
C LEU A 328 9.15 -13.78 18.96
N ASP A 329 10.45 -14.00 19.13
CA ASP A 329 11.47 -13.07 18.66
C ASP A 329 11.50 -13.03 17.12
N THR A 330 12.08 -11.96 16.57
CA THR A 330 12.16 -11.75 15.11
C THR A 330 12.80 -12.95 14.38
N THR A 331 13.81 -13.58 14.96
CA THR A 331 14.53 -14.69 14.31
C THR A 331 13.68 -15.96 14.29
N SER A 332 13.05 -16.32 15.42
CA SER A 332 12.14 -17.47 15.47
C SER A 332 10.89 -17.26 14.62
N TYR A 333 10.38 -16.03 14.56
CA TYR A 333 9.26 -15.70 13.67
C TYR A 333 9.62 -15.95 12.21
N LEU A 334 10.81 -15.51 11.76
CA LEU A 334 11.29 -15.79 10.41
C LEU A 334 11.46 -17.29 10.15
N LYS A 335 12.02 -18.05 11.09
CA LYS A 335 12.13 -19.52 10.99
C LYS A 335 10.76 -20.16 10.78
N ARG A 336 9.75 -19.73 11.55
CA ARG A 336 8.35 -20.19 11.42
C ARG A 336 7.74 -19.90 10.05
N GLN A 337 8.11 -18.80 9.38
CA GLN A 337 7.62 -18.52 8.03
C GLN A 337 8.12 -19.58 7.04
N HIS A 338 9.37 -20.02 7.19
CA HIS A 338 10.05 -20.94 6.27
C HIS A 338 9.83 -22.42 6.57
N GLN A 339 9.59 -22.80 7.82
CA GLN A 339 9.28 -24.17 8.20
C GLN A 339 7.81 -24.49 7.90
N MET A 340 7.50 -25.63 7.28
CA MET A 340 6.12 -26.17 7.36
C MET A 340 5.81 -26.50 8.82
N PRO A 341 4.54 -26.40 9.27
CA PRO A 341 4.19 -26.90 10.59
C PRO A 341 4.52 -28.39 10.59
N GLU A 342 5.30 -28.86 11.56
CA GLU A 342 5.42 -30.29 11.78
C GLU A 342 4.01 -30.82 12.01
N ARG A 343 3.60 -31.81 11.21
CA ARG A 343 2.31 -32.48 11.42
C ARG A 343 2.43 -33.17 12.78
N VAL A 344 1.82 -32.57 13.80
CA VAL A 344 1.63 -33.19 15.12
C VAL A 344 0.55 -34.25 15.01
#